data_AF-A0A6A6DGS0-F1
#
_entry.id   AF-A0A6A6DGS0-F1
#
_cell.length_a   1.000
_cell.length_b   1.000
_cell.length_c   1.000
_cell.angle_alpha   90.00
_cell.angle_beta   90.00
_cell.angle_gamma   90.00
#
_symmetry.space_group_name_H-M   'P 1'
#
loop_
_entity.id
_entity.type
_entity.pdbx_description
1 polymer ?
#
loop_
_entity_poly.entity_id
_entity_poly.type
_entity_poly.pdbx_seq_one_letter_code
_entity_poly.pdbx_strand_id
1 'polypeptide(L)'
;MRQDGRLYNPYRKVYSQESAVEDEDEDQYVKCVKIEIEEREARVTDVATGSGHILVVAEVEAMAKVERAVFAAGQGESGQLGVGGTPKFVDEFTEVRELRGKKVRSLVCAGWSSWVVVESEAG
;
A
#
# COMPACT_ATOMS: atom_id res chain seq x y z
N MET A 1 8.40 2.15 40.94
CA MET A 1 7.84 3.41 40.38
C MET A 1 8.91 4.48 40.53
N ARG A 2 9.40 5.10 39.44
CA ARG A 2 10.33 6.24 39.55
C ARG A 2 9.51 7.53 39.74
N GLN A 3 10.03 8.48 40.52
CA GLN A 3 9.32 9.68 40.96
C GLN A 3 9.11 10.74 39.84
N ASP A 4 9.57 10.49 38.62
CA ASP A 4 9.56 11.45 37.51
C ASP A 4 8.40 11.28 36.52
N GLY A 5 7.49 10.32 36.74
CA GLY A 5 6.25 10.18 35.98
C GLY A 5 6.39 9.81 34.50
N ARG A 6 7.60 9.44 34.04
CA ARG A 6 7.84 9.06 32.64
C ARG A 6 7.80 7.54 32.47
N LEU A 7 7.04 7.08 31.48
CA LEU A 7 7.06 5.68 31.07
C LEU A 7 8.44 5.33 30.50
N TYR A 8 9.01 4.22 30.96
CA TYR A 8 10.24 3.68 30.42
C TYR A 8 10.00 3.27 28.96
N ASN A 9 10.66 3.96 28.03
CA ASN A 9 10.71 3.56 26.62
C ASN A 9 12.13 3.00 26.34
N PRO A 10 12.29 1.66 26.23
CA PRO A 10 13.60 1.05 25.99
C PRO A 10 14.22 1.40 24.62
N TYR A 11 13.47 2.01 23.71
CA TYR A 11 13.90 2.30 22.33
C TYR A 11 14.24 3.77 22.07
N ARG A 12 14.28 4.62 23.10
CA ARG A 12 14.55 6.05 22.92
C ARG A 12 16.06 6.30 22.78
N LYS A 13 16.64 6.00 21.61
CA LYS A 13 17.95 6.54 21.21
C LYS A 13 17.78 8.01 20.80
N VAL A 14 18.69 8.84 21.28
CA VAL A 14 18.77 10.28 20.99
C VAL A 14 19.35 10.43 19.59
N TYR A 15 18.51 10.74 18.60
CA TYR A 15 18.98 11.01 17.23
C TYR A 15 19.45 12.47 17.16
N SER A 16 20.76 12.69 17.21
CA SER A 16 21.38 13.88 16.63
C SER A 16 21.48 13.69 15.12
N GLN A 17 21.19 14.75 14.38
CA GLN A 17 21.06 14.82 12.93
C GLN A 17 22.23 14.22 12.11
N GLU A 18 21.82 13.77 10.92
CA GLU A 18 22.57 13.56 9.67
C GLU A 18 23.67 12.49 9.68
N SER A 19 23.43 11.40 8.92
CA SER A 19 24.32 10.81 7.90
C SER A 19 23.94 9.34 7.65
N ALA A 20 23.69 9.00 6.39
CA ALA A 20 23.70 7.67 5.76
C ALA A 20 23.17 6.47 6.58
N VAL A 21 21.93 6.06 6.32
CA VAL A 21 21.47 4.71 6.64
C VAL A 21 21.93 3.77 5.51
N GLU A 22 22.97 2.99 5.80
CA GLU A 22 23.21 1.72 5.11
C GLU A 22 22.14 0.74 5.62
N ASP A 23 21.33 0.21 4.70
CA ASP A 23 20.18 -0.67 4.96
C ASP A 23 20.64 -2.08 5.42
N GLU A 24 21.20 -2.21 6.62
CA GLU A 24 21.62 -3.51 7.18
C GLU A 24 20.62 -4.11 8.21
N ASP A 25 19.40 -3.57 8.34
CA ASP A 25 18.39 -4.08 9.30
C ASP A 25 16.95 -4.13 8.72
N GLU A 26 16.74 -4.52 7.47
CA GLU A 26 15.42 -5.03 7.08
C GLU A 26 15.26 -6.45 7.65
N ASP A 27 14.41 -6.62 8.66
CA ASP A 27 14.00 -7.94 9.15
C ASP A 27 13.51 -8.77 7.96
N GLN A 28 13.95 -10.03 7.83
CA GLN A 28 13.59 -10.91 6.72
C GLN A 28 12.07 -11.03 6.48
N TYR A 29 11.25 -10.67 7.47
CA TYR A 29 9.80 -10.66 7.42
C TYR A 29 9.16 -9.27 7.26
N VAL A 30 9.91 -8.18 7.44
CA VAL A 30 9.41 -6.81 7.38
C VAL A 30 10.19 -6.03 6.33
N LYS A 31 9.52 -5.72 5.21
CA LYS A 31 10.11 -4.97 4.11
C LYS A 31 9.38 -3.66 3.88
N CYS A 32 10.14 -2.58 3.65
CA CYS A 32 9.56 -1.33 3.18
C CYS A 32 9.30 -1.46 1.68
N VAL A 33 8.02 -1.55 1.30
CA VAL A 33 7.67 -1.66 -0.13
C VAL A 33 7.35 -0.28 -0.69
N LYS A 34 8.15 0.15 -1.69
CA LYS A 34 7.89 1.36 -2.46
C LYS A 34 6.81 1.08 -3.50
N ILE A 35 5.81 1.96 -3.56
CA ILE A 35 4.78 1.95 -4.60
C ILE A 35 5.06 3.12 -5.53
N GLU A 36 5.09 2.87 -6.82
CA GLU A 36 5.38 3.89 -7.83
C GLU A 36 4.27 3.98 -8.87
N ILE A 37 3.95 5.21 -9.29
CA ILE A 37 3.07 5.49 -10.42
C ILE A 37 3.86 6.35 -11.40
N GLU A 38 4.11 5.82 -12.59
CA GLU A 38 4.93 6.49 -13.63
C GLU A 38 6.30 6.92 -13.08
N GLU A 39 7.04 5.98 -12.48
CA GLU A 39 8.41 6.17 -11.96
C GLU A 39 8.51 7.23 -10.83
N ARG A 40 7.39 7.55 -10.19
CA ARG A 40 7.34 8.46 -9.04
C ARG A 40 6.77 7.74 -7.85
N GLU A 41 7.44 7.90 -6.71
CA GLU A 41 6.97 7.37 -5.43
C GLU A 41 5.56 7.92 -5.12
N ALA A 42 4.63 7.00 -4.93
CA ALA A 42 3.23 7.29 -4.74
C ALA A 42 2.86 7.29 -3.26
N ARG A 43 1.97 8.20 -2.87
CA ARG A 43 1.38 8.21 -1.55
C ARG A 43 0.29 7.14 -1.48
N VAL A 44 0.46 6.17 -0.59
CA VAL A 44 -0.61 5.22 -0.25
C VAL A 44 -1.69 5.93 0.54
N THR A 45 -2.94 5.79 0.13
CA THR A 45 -4.11 6.48 0.72
C THR A 45 -5.11 5.54 1.37
N ASP A 46 -5.15 4.27 0.95
CA ASP A 46 -5.99 3.24 1.54
C ASP A 46 -5.40 1.84 1.28
N VAL A 47 -5.67 0.89 2.17
CA VAL A 47 -5.25 -0.51 2.05
C VAL A 47 -6.35 -1.43 2.56
N ALA A 48 -6.51 -2.59 1.93
CA ALA A 48 -7.43 -3.62 2.43
C ALA A 48 -6.84 -5.02 2.25
N THR A 49 -7.06 -5.89 3.23
CA THR A 49 -6.54 -7.26 3.23
C THR A 49 -7.68 -8.27 3.32
N GLY A 50 -7.62 -9.31 2.49
CA GLY A 50 -8.46 -10.49 2.58
C GLY A 50 -7.74 -11.64 3.28
N SER A 51 -8.21 -12.87 3.08
CA SER A 51 -7.62 -14.06 3.72
C SER A 51 -6.21 -14.41 3.20
N GLY A 52 -5.72 -13.75 2.16
CA GLY A 52 -4.42 -14.04 1.52
C GLY A 52 -4.03 -13.08 0.41
N HIS A 53 -4.70 -11.94 0.30
CA HIS A 53 -4.42 -10.91 -0.70
C HIS A 53 -4.57 -9.52 -0.11
N ILE A 54 -3.96 -8.55 -0.77
CA ILE A 54 -3.97 -7.15 -0.39
C ILE A 54 -4.23 -6.28 -1.61
N LEU A 55 -5.07 -5.26 -1.46
CA LEU A 55 -5.18 -4.15 -2.40
C LEU A 55 -4.67 -2.86 -1.74
N VAL A 56 -4.03 -2.01 -2.54
CA VAL A 56 -3.43 -0.74 -2.12
C VAL A 56 -3.88 0.36 -3.08
N VAL A 57 -4.50 1.41 -2.55
CA VAL A 57 -4.82 2.64 -3.29
C VAL A 57 -3.66 3.60 -3.13
N ALA A 58 -3.12 4.10 -4.24
CA ALA A 58 -2.04 5.07 -4.22
C ALA A 58 -2.30 6.21 -5.19
N GLU A 59 -1.73 7.37 -4.88
CA GLU A 59 -1.79 8.54 -5.74
C GLU A 59 -0.49 9.33 -5.76
N VAL A 60 -0.21 9.94 -6.91
CA VAL A 60 0.88 10.92 -7.09
C VAL A 60 0.25 12.26 -7.41
N GLU A 61 0.56 13.26 -6.59
CA GLU A 61 0.21 14.65 -6.88
C GLU A 61 1.32 15.27 -7.74
N ALA A 62 0.99 15.61 -8.99
CA ALA A 62 1.92 16.24 -9.91
C ALA A 62 1.30 17.51 -10.49
N MET A 63 1.82 18.66 -10.07
CA MET A 63 1.34 19.98 -10.50
C MET A 63 -0.18 20.12 -10.26
N ALA A 64 -0.98 20.18 -11.33
CA ALA A 64 -2.42 20.38 -11.31
C ALA A 64 -3.24 19.09 -11.51
N LYS A 65 -2.59 17.92 -11.53
CA LYS A 65 -3.25 16.63 -11.75
C LYS A 65 -2.85 15.64 -10.66
N VAL A 66 -3.83 14.84 -10.24
CA VAL A 66 -3.60 13.70 -9.36
C VAL A 66 -3.71 12.43 -10.19
N GLU A 67 -2.63 11.66 -10.24
CA GLU A 67 -2.62 10.33 -10.83
C GLU A 67 -2.94 9.31 -9.76
N ARG A 68 -3.77 8.32 -10.11
CA ARG A 68 -4.30 7.34 -9.18
C ARG A 68 -4.19 5.95 -9.74
N ALA A 69 -3.80 5.01 -8.90
CA ALA A 69 -3.72 3.61 -9.24
C ALA A 69 -4.16 2.75 -8.05
N VAL A 70 -4.62 1.54 -8.37
CA VAL A 70 -4.86 0.48 -7.37
C VAL A 70 -3.92 -0.66 -7.72
N PHE A 71 -3.20 -1.15 -6.72
CA PHE A 71 -2.30 -2.28 -6.85
C PHE A 71 -2.84 -3.47 -6.06
N ALA A 72 -2.56 -4.68 -6.52
CA ALA A 72 -2.94 -5.90 -5.85
C ALA A 72 -1.75 -6.89 -5.78
N ALA A 73 -1.69 -7.66 -4.70
CA ALA A 73 -0.73 -8.75 -4.52
C ALA A 73 -1.34 -9.86 -3.65
N GLY A 74 -0.72 -11.04 -3.67
CA GLY A 74 -1.11 -12.22 -2.90
C GLY A 74 -1.82 -13.29 -3.73
N GLN A 75 -2.66 -14.10 -3.09
CA GLN A 75 -3.39 -15.19 -3.74
C GLN A 75 -4.44 -14.67 -4.74
N GLY A 76 -4.48 -15.24 -5.94
CA GLY A 76 -5.34 -14.76 -7.04
C GLY A 76 -6.23 -15.81 -7.72
N GLU A 77 -6.26 -17.06 -7.21
CA GLU A 77 -6.94 -18.19 -7.87
C GLU A 77 -8.47 -17.99 -8.01
N SER A 78 -9.06 -17.09 -7.23
CA SER A 78 -10.48 -16.72 -7.32
C SER A 78 -10.73 -15.45 -8.15
N GLY A 79 -9.68 -14.87 -8.75
CA GLY A 79 -9.77 -13.61 -9.50
C GLY A 79 -9.85 -12.36 -8.62
N GLN A 80 -9.68 -12.49 -7.29
CA GLN A 80 -9.88 -11.42 -6.32
C GLN A 80 -8.91 -10.24 -6.46
N LEU A 81 -7.80 -10.42 -7.17
CA LEU A 81 -6.82 -9.36 -7.41
C LEU A 81 -7.28 -8.37 -8.49
N GLY A 82 -8.16 -8.79 -9.41
CA GLY A 82 -8.61 -7.93 -10.51
C GLY A 82 -7.54 -7.59 -11.57
N VAL A 83 -6.35 -8.17 -11.51
CA VAL A 83 -5.21 -7.87 -12.41
C VAL A 83 -5.31 -8.54 -13.81
N GLY A 84 -6.48 -9.10 -14.13
CA GLY A 84 -6.70 -9.95 -15.29
C GLY A 84 -6.32 -11.42 -15.03
N GLY A 85 -7.17 -12.35 -15.48
CA GLY A 85 -6.99 -13.78 -15.24
C GLY A 85 -7.15 -14.19 -13.77
N THR A 86 -6.64 -15.39 -13.43
CA THR A 86 -6.71 -15.99 -12.09
C THR A 86 -5.36 -16.61 -11.71
N PRO A 87 -4.30 -15.79 -11.54
CA PRO A 87 -2.98 -16.30 -11.20
C PRO A 87 -3.00 -16.99 -9.84
N LYS A 88 -2.15 -18.00 -9.64
CA LYS A 88 -2.07 -18.69 -8.35
C LYS A 88 -1.68 -17.73 -7.21
N PHE A 89 -0.65 -16.95 -7.45
CA PHE A 89 -0.11 -15.98 -6.53
C PHE A 89 0.58 -14.85 -7.31
N VAL A 90 0.55 -13.63 -6.79
CA VAL A 90 1.23 -12.45 -7.32
C VAL A 90 2.11 -11.91 -6.18
N ASP A 91 3.42 -11.94 -6.38
CA ASP A 91 4.44 -11.60 -5.38
C ASP A 91 4.82 -10.12 -5.37
N GLU A 92 4.63 -9.42 -6.49
CA GLU A 92 4.85 -7.97 -6.61
C GLU A 92 3.53 -7.21 -6.78
N PHE A 93 3.46 -6.01 -6.20
CA PHE A 93 2.29 -5.13 -6.36
C PHE A 93 2.03 -4.83 -7.83
N THR A 94 0.97 -5.42 -8.36
CA THR A 94 0.59 -5.33 -9.77
C THR A 94 -0.61 -4.42 -9.92
N GLU A 95 -0.55 -3.48 -10.86
CA GLU A 95 -1.63 -2.53 -11.10
C GLU A 95 -2.91 -3.20 -11.62
N VAL A 96 -4.05 -2.87 -11.03
CA VAL A 96 -5.40 -3.15 -11.54
C VAL A 96 -5.76 -2.09 -12.57
N ARG A 97 -5.36 -2.34 -13.82
CA ARG A 97 -5.35 -1.34 -14.90
C ARG A 97 -6.71 -0.70 -15.16
N GLU A 98 -7.80 -1.43 -14.98
CA GLU A 98 -9.18 -0.96 -15.17
C GLU A 98 -9.58 0.15 -14.19
N LEU A 99 -8.83 0.31 -13.09
CA LEU A 99 -9.06 1.34 -12.07
C LEU A 99 -8.14 2.57 -12.22
N ARG A 100 -7.23 2.57 -13.21
CA ARG A 100 -6.30 3.69 -13.44
C ARG A 100 -7.06 5.00 -13.61
N GLY A 101 -6.62 6.02 -12.85
CA GLY A 101 -7.18 7.37 -12.86
C GLY A 101 -8.50 7.53 -12.11
N LYS A 102 -9.15 6.43 -11.70
CA LYS A 102 -10.41 6.51 -10.94
C LYS A 102 -10.14 6.87 -9.49
N LYS A 103 -10.99 7.74 -8.93
CA LYS A 103 -10.89 8.11 -7.51
C LYS A 103 -11.63 7.09 -6.65
N VAL A 104 -10.88 6.30 -5.88
CA VAL A 104 -11.45 5.33 -4.94
C VAL A 104 -12.09 6.07 -3.76
N ARG A 105 -13.30 5.63 -3.38
CA ARG A 105 -14.06 6.11 -2.22
C ARG A 105 -14.07 5.11 -1.08
N SER A 106 -14.01 3.82 -1.39
CA SER A 106 -13.97 2.74 -0.41
C SER A 106 -13.30 1.53 -1.02
N LEU A 107 -12.45 0.88 -0.22
CA LEU A 107 -11.80 -0.38 -0.56
C LEU A 107 -12.09 -1.41 0.52
N VAL A 108 -12.55 -2.60 0.13
CA VAL A 108 -12.77 -3.72 1.06
C VAL A 108 -12.26 -5.01 0.44
N CYS A 109 -11.53 -5.79 1.22
CA CYS A 109 -11.18 -7.17 0.90
C CYS A 109 -11.75 -8.06 2.00
N ALA A 110 -12.40 -9.16 1.64
CA ALA A 110 -12.91 -10.13 2.61
C ALA A 110 -12.95 -11.53 1.99
N GLY A 111 -12.47 -12.53 2.73
CA GLY A 111 -12.32 -13.89 2.20
C GLY A 111 -11.51 -13.87 0.90
N TRP A 112 -12.10 -14.42 -0.16
CA TRP A 112 -11.54 -14.48 -1.52
C TRP A 112 -12.20 -13.49 -2.49
N SER A 113 -12.52 -12.30 -1.99
CA SER A 113 -13.17 -11.26 -2.80
C SER A 113 -12.68 -9.86 -2.43
N SER A 114 -12.80 -8.96 -3.40
CA SER A 114 -12.43 -7.56 -3.30
C SER A 114 -13.53 -6.69 -3.88
N TRP A 115 -13.81 -5.56 -3.24
CA TRP A 115 -14.76 -4.57 -3.70
C TRP A 115 -14.11 -3.19 -3.68
N VAL A 116 -14.23 -2.48 -4.79
CA VAL A 116 -13.74 -1.12 -4.95
C VAL A 116 -14.90 -0.23 -5.37
N VAL A 117 -15.18 0.79 -4.57
CA VAL A 117 -16.14 1.84 -4.92
C VAL A 117 -15.36 3.03 -5.43
N VAL A 118 -15.69 3.50 -6.63
CA VAL A 118 -15.06 4.66 -7.26
C VAL A 118 -16.06 5.79 -7.44
N GLU A 119 -15.58 7.04 -7.49
CA GLU A 119 -16.41 8.15 -7.94
C GLU A 119 -16.95 7.88 -9.35
N SER A 120 -18.23 8.22 -9.56
CA SER A 120 -18.79 8.25 -10.91
C SER A 120 -18.10 9.34 -11.72
N GLU A 121 -17.79 9.07 -12.98
CA GLU A 121 -17.35 10.11 -13.89
C GLU A 121 -18.53 11.09 -14.10
N ALA A 122 -18.30 12.39 -13.90
CA ALA A 122 -19.29 13.40 -14.25
C ALA A 122 -19.43 13.38 -15.77
N GLY A 123 -20.61 13.01 -16.26
CA GLY A 123 -20.96 13.05 -17.68
C GLY A 123 -21.06 14.46 -18.23
#